data_AF-A0A316PID2-F1
#
_entry.id   AF-A0A316PID2-F1
#
_cell.length_a   1.000
_cell.length_b   1.000
_cell.length_c   1.000
_cell.angle_alpha   90.00
_cell.angle_beta   90.00
_cell.angle_gamma   90.00
#
_symmetry.space_group_name_H-M   'P 1'
#
loop_
_entity.id
_entity.type
_entity.pdbx_description
1 polymer ?
#
loop_
_entity_poly.entity_id
_entity_poly.type
_entity_poly.pdbx_seq_one_letter_code
_entity_poly.pdbx_strand_id
1 'polypeptide(L)'
;MKKWKKPVGAVLALALLACLLPAGAFAEAAVDTWDGTADTSWYDAAPDADTFVVGSAEDLAGLSQLTNGETPVTFAGKTILLEADLDLAGREWHAISENATAGSRAFQGSFDGQGHVIRNLNNGGEDERRTGLFGVIDKAVVKNLRIENAQINTTGEYTRLHTGVLASWANASAIENCSTSGTLTCATDILIGGLVGQATAGTRIVGCGSDVDVKSTFPPQEVRGPAPTVGGLVGQWETVAENSLIADCYFAGSLDVASSQAACGGILGAHFDFTGPYGITITNCVAAPSEVQCGSMGNVTYIAAIDEYGTVTNCLWPALTGEVNAVVQLVVDWDAGTAEADPNFDQNQCGRQVESFADAALVDELNANAQSGVTWVMGIKHPTFVWDERNLPADYTRVDAAIQQANALRAADYTDFSAVTAAVNAVDRTKSKAQQAEVDAMAQAILEAIAALEKKPAPAPAPAPADGAGQKQNPKTGV
;
A
#
# COMPACT_ATOMS: atom_id res chain seq x y z
N MET A 1 83.16 -30.63 22.36
CA MET A 1 83.25 -31.56 21.21
C MET A 1 82.42 -31.00 20.07
N LYS A 2 83.08 -30.76 18.92
CA LYS A 2 82.64 -30.73 17.50
C LYS A 2 81.15 -30.44 17.18
N LYS A 3 80.86 -29.32 16.48
CA LYS A 3 80.71 -29.16 14.99
C LYS A 3 79.33 -29.70 14.50
N TRP A 4 78.53 -29.12 13.58
CA TRP A 4 78.64 -28.02 12.60
C TRP A 4 77.32 -28.00 11.75
N LYS A 5 77.14 -26.93 10.94
CA LYS A 5 76.33 -26.79 9.69
C LYS A 5 74.93 -26.12 9.76
N LYS A 6 74.83 -24.93 9.15
CA LYS A 6 73.70 -24.49 8.29
C LYS A 6 73.96 -25.06 6.86
N PRO A 7 72.97 -25.31 5.96
CA PRO A 7 72.33 -24.23 5.18
C PRO A 7 70.90 -24.49 4.58
N VAL A 8 70.27 -23.39 4.12
CA VAL A 8 69.42 -23.21 2.91
C VAL A 8 68.04 -23.89 2.78
N GLY A 9 66.98 -23.05 2.70
CA GLY A 9 66.09 -22.96 1.53
C GLY A 9 64.79 -23.78 1.52
N ALA A 10 63.64 -23.11 1.64
CA ALA A 10 62.52 -23.17 0.69
C ALA A 10 61.37 -22.27 1.17
N VAL A 11 61.04 -21.30 0.33
CA VAL A 11 59.80 -20.51 0.31
C VAL A 11 58.66 -21.44 -0.13
N LEU A 12 57.49 -21.41 0.52
CA LEU A 12 56.20 -21.48 -0.19
C LEU A 12 54.99 -21.11 0.69
N ALA A 13 54.30 -20.07 0.23
CA ALA A 13 52.85 -19.82 0.26
C ALA A 13 52.10 -19.86 1.62
N LEU A 14 51.93 -18.67 2.19
CA LEU A 14 50.74 -18.29 2.96
C LEU A 14 49.52 -18.45 2.06
N ALA A 15 48.68 -19.46 2.30
CA ALA A 15 47.34 -19.51 1.73
C ALA A 15 46.45 -18.58 2.56
N LEU A 16 46.04 -17.44 1.96
CA LEU A 16 44.99 -16.59 2.50
C LEU A 16 43.71 -17.43 2.62
N LEU A 17 43.21 -17.52 3.85
CA LEU A 17 41.88 -17.98 4.15
C LEU A 17 40.89 -16.93 3.65
N ALA A 18 40.47 -17.04 2.39
CA ALA A 18 39.32 -16.31 1.88
C ALA A 18 38.09 -16.83 2.63
N CYS A 19 37.53 -15.99 3.50
CA CYS A 19 36.23 -16.22 4.09
C CYS A 19 35.21 -16.21 2.94
N LEU A 20 34.85 -17.41 2.46
CA LEU A 20 33.66 -17.65 1.67
C LEU A 20 32.47 -17.34 2.57
N LEU A 21 31.96 -16.11 2.49
CA LEU A 21 30.59 -15.84 2.89
C LEU A 21 29.68 -16.58 1.89
N PRO A 22 28.64 -17.30 2.36
CA PRO A 22 27.65 -17.84 1.45
C PRO A 22 27.01 -16.66 0.72
N ALA A 23 27.06 -16.68 -0.61
CA ALA A 23 26.10 -15.94 -1.40
C ALA A 23 24.73 -16.50 -1.02
N GLY A 24 24.05 -15.84 -0.09
CA GLY A 24 22.64 -16.06 0.15
C GLY A 24 21.94 -15.69 -1.15
N ALA A 25 21.65 -16.69 -1.97
CA ALA A 25 20.51 -16.61 -2.86
C ALA A 25 19.33 -16.36 -1.93
N PHE A 26 18.87 -15.11 -1.86
CA PHE A 26 17.56 -14.83 -1.30
C PHE A 26 16.60 -15.64 -2.17
N ALA A 27 16.07 -16.72 -1.61
CA ALA A 27 14.92 -17.37 -2.19
C ALA A 27 13.81 -16.32 -2.11
N GLU A 28 13.55 -15.67 -3.25
CA GLU A 28 12.31 -14.94 -3.46
C GLU A 28 11.19 -15.92 -3.11
N ALA A 29 10.37 -15.59 -2.11
CA ALA A 29 9.22 -16.42 -1.79
C ALA A 29 8.42 -16.56 -3.09
N ALA A 30 8.27 -17.80 -3.56
CA ALA A 30 7.56 -18.05 -4.80
C ALA A 30 6.15 -17.49 -4.63
N VAL A 31 5.86 -16.39 -5.32
CA VAL A 31 4.51 -15.81 -5.33
C VAL A 31 3.61 -16.82 -6.01
N ASP A 32 2.64 -17.34 -5.28
CA ASP A 32 1.70 -18.31 -5.82
C ASP A 32 0.73 -17.59 -6.77
N THR A 33 0.79 -17.96 -8.05
CA THR A 33 0.01 -17.33 -9.11
C THR A 33 -1.21 -18.19 -9.41
N TRP A 34 -2.40 -17.61 -9.24
CA TRP A 34 -3.66 -18.34 -9.32
C TRP A 34 -3.89 -18.99 -10.68
N ASP A 35 -4.08 -20.31 -10.66
CA ASP A 35 -4.36 -21.08 -11.88
C ASP A 35 -5.84 -21.08 -12.29
N GLY A 36 -6.72 -20.48 -11.48
CA GLY A 36 -8.16 -20.39 -11.71
C GLY A 36 -8.99 -21.51 -11.10
N THR A 37 -8.35 -22.46 -10.41
CA THR A 37 -9.03 -23.52 -9.67
C THR A 37 -9.28 -23.10 -8.22
N ALA A 38 -10.09 -23.90 -7.53
CA ALA A 38 -10.41 -23.70 -6.13
C ALA A 38 -10.14 -25.01 -5.38
N ASP A 39 -9.34 -24.96 -4.32
CA ASP A 39 -9.07 -26.09 -3.44
C ASP A 39 -9.82 -25.90 -2.11
N THR A 40 -10.67 -26.88 -1.79
CA THR A 40 -11.48 -26.90 -0.55
C THR A 40 -11.04 -28.03 0.40
N SER A 41 -10.02 -28.81 0.02
CA SER A 41 -9.56 -29.98 0.75
C SER A 41 -9.03 -29.63 2.15
N TRP A 42 -8.46 -28.44 2.32
CA TRP A 42 -8.04 -27.90 3.62
C TRP A 42 -9.19 -27.77 4.62
N TYR A 43 -10.42 -27.51 4.13
CA TYR A 43 -11.63 -27.46 4.95
C TYR A 43 -12.26 -28.83 5.08
N ASP A 44 -12.46 -29.54 3.96
CA ASP A 44 -13.19 -30.82 3.91
C ASP A 44 -12.51 -31.91 4.74
N ALA A 45 -11.19 -31.86 4.90
CA ALA A 45 -10.44 -32.78 5.74
C ALA A 45 -10.78 -32.66 7.23
N ALA A 46 -11.17 -31.46 7.70
CA ALA A 46 -11.44 -31.16 9.10
C ALA A 46 -12.43 -29.98 9.27
N PRO A 47 -13.69 -30.10 8.84
CA PRO A 47 -14.64 -28.98 8.80
C PRO A 47 -14.97 -28.43 10.19
N ASP A 48 -14.81 -29.24 11.24
CA ASP A 48 -15.04 -28.86 12.62
C ASP A 48 -13.83 -28.15 13.28
N ALA A 49 -12.69 -27.99 12.59
CA ALA A 49 -11.54 -27.29 13.13
C ALA A 49 -11.87 -25.81 13.45
N ASP A 50 -11.22 -25.28 14.49
CA ASP A 50 -11.35 -23.88 14.89
C ASP A 50 -10.47 -22.95 14.06
N THR A 51 -9.44 -23.50 13.40
CA THR A 51 -8.45 -22.74 12.63
C THR A 51 -8.09 -23.49 11.36
N PHE A 52 -8.03 -22.75 10.26
CA PHE A 52 -7.61 -23.21 8.95
C PHE A 52 -6.50 -22.32 8.42
N VAL A 53 -5.65 -22.90 7.59
CA VAL A 53 -4.52 -22.22 6.96
C VAL A 53 -4.76 -22.20 5.45
N VAL A 54 -4.54 -21.04 4.84
CA VAL A 54 -4.64 -20.79 3.40
C VAL A 54 -3.24 -20.43 2.94
N GLY A 55 -2.63 -21.33 2.16
CA GLY A 55 -1.24 -21.20 1.70
C GLY A 55 -1.10 -20.89 0.20
N SER A 56 -2.20 -21.00 -0.55
CA SER A 56 -2.23 -20.76 -1.99
C SER A 56 -3.44 -19.92 -2.41
N ALA A 57 -3.39 -19.38 -3.63
CA ALA A 57 -4.49 -18.66 -4.25
C ALA A 57 -5.68 -19.58 -4.53
N GLU A 58 -5.44 -20.86 -4.83
CA GLU A 58 -6.47 -21.90 -4.97
C GLU A 58 -7.16 -22.19 -3.64
N ASP A 59 -6.43 -22.22 -2.52
CA ASP A 59 -7.02 -22.36 -1.18
C ASP A 59 -7.96 -21.18 -0.88
N LEU A 60 -7.52 -19.95 -1.19
CA LEU A 60 -8.32 -18.74 -1.02
C LEU A 60 -9.56 -18.76 -1.94
N ALA A 61 -9.40 -19.18 -3.19
CA ALA A 61 -10.52 -19.38 -4.12
C ALA A 61 -11.47 -20.47 -3.60
N GLY A 62 -10.96 -21.49 -2.91
CA GLY A 62 -11.73 -22.48 -2.16
C GLY A 62 -12.59 -21.88 -1.06
N LEU A 63 -12.05 -20.91 -0.30
CA LEU A 63 -12.84 -20.15 0.68
C LEU A 63 -13.99 -19.40 -0.01
N SER A 64 -13.73 -18.75 -1.15
CA SER A 64 -14.79 -18.14 -1.95
C SER A 64 -15.85 -19.17 -2.39
N GLN A 65 -15.43 -20.34 -2.88
CA GLN A 65 -16.35 -21.42 -3.27
C GLN A 65 -17.23 -21.89 -2.10
N LEU A 66 -16.65 -22.12 -0.93
CA LEU A 66 -17.36 -22.59 0.27
C LEU A 66 -18.40 -21.58 0.77
N THR A 67 -18.08 -20.29 0.69
CA THR A 67 -19.01 -19.21 1.10
C THR A 67 -20.11 -18.92 0.07
N ASN A 68 -19.90 -19.29 -1.19
CA ASN A 68 -20.83 -19.00 -2.28
C ASN A 68 -21.67 -20.22 -2.72
N GLY A 69 -21.37 -21.42 -2.22
CA GLY A 69 -22.10 -22.66 -2.54
C GLY A 69 -23.58 -22.66 -2.15
N GLU A 70 -24.31 -23.72 -2.54
CA GLU A 70 -25.74 -23.88 -2.25
C GLU A 70 -26.04 -23.90 -0.74
N THR A 71 -25.12 -24.44 0.06
CA THR A 71 -25.13 -24.39 1.52
C THR A 71 -23.88 -23.64 2.00
N PRO A 72 -23.93 -22.30 2.08
CA PRO A 72 -22.78 -21.49 2.45
C PRO A 72 -22.20 -21.82 3.82
N VAL A 73 -20.89 -21.95 3.88
CA VAL A 73 -20.15 -22.00 5.14
C VAL A 73 -19.88 -20.57 5.58
N THR A 74 -20.40 -20.14 6.74
CA THR A 74 -20.22 -18.75 7.23
C THR A 74 -18.91 -18.53 7.99
N PHE A 75 -18.24 -19.61 8.40
CA PHE A 75 -17.06 -19.58 9.26
C PHE A 75 -17.26 -18.91 10.64
N ALA A 76 -18.50 -18.81 11.12
CA ALA A 76 -18.79 -18.28 12.45
C ALA A 76 -17.98 -19.01 13.54
N GLY A 77 -17.20 -18.25 14.32
CA GLY A 77 -16.35 -18.77 15.39
C GLY A 77 -15.07 -19.47 14.93
N LYS A 78 -14.77 -19.47 13.61
CA LYS A 78 -13.57 -20.08 13.03
C LYS A 78 -12.57 -19.02 12.61
N THR A 79 -11.29 -19.41 12.53
CA THR A 79 -10.18 -18.56 12.10
C THR A 79 -9.57 -19.08 10.80
N ILE A 80 -9.31 -18.18 9.85
CA ILE A 80 -8.54 -18.40 8.63
C ILE A 80 -7.22 -17.63 8.76
N LEU A 81 -6.09 -18.30 8.53
CA LEU A 81 -4.75 -17.71 8.55
C LEU A 81 -4.15 -17.77 7.15
N LEU A 82 -3.67 -16.65 6.61
CA LEU A 82 -2.78 -16.67 5.44
C LEU A 82 -1.36 -17.07 5.87
N GLU A 83 -0.71 -17.96 5.13
CA GLU A 83 0.71 -18.33 5.37
C GLU A 83 1.67 -17.91 4.24
N ALA A 84 1.14 -17.32 3.17
CA ALA A 84 1.90 -16.87 2.02
C ALA A 84 1.28 -15.62 1.39
N ASP A 85 2.11 -14.88 0.65
CA ASP A 85 1.65 -13.87 -0.29
C ASP A 85 0.99 -14.54 -1.50
N LEU A 86 -0.17 -14.03 -1.93
CA LEU A 86 -0.99 -14.60 -2.98
C LEU A 86 -1.12 -13.64 -4.16
N ASP A 87 -1.12 -14.16 -5.39
CA ASP A 87 -1.35 -13.37 -6.60
C ASP A 87 -2.56 -13.89 -7.38
N LEU A 88 -3.58 -13.05 -7.51
CA LEU A 88 -4.85 -13.34 -8.18
C LEU A 88 -4.88 -12.91 -9.65
N ALA A 89 -3.72 -12.59 -10.24
CA ALA A 89 -3.61 -12.06 -11.59
C ALA A 89 -4.21 -12.97 -12.68
N GLY A 90 -4.65 -12.34 -13.77
CA GLY A 90 -5.03 -13.01 -15.02
C GLY A 90 -6.45 -13.56 -15.05
N ARG A 91 -7.24 -13.37 -13.98
CA ARG A 91 -8.59 -13.93 -13.84
C ARG A 91 -9.53 -12.97 -13.12
N GLU A 92 -10.83 -13.21 -13.26
CA GLU A 92 -11.87 -12.51 -12.49
C GLU A 92 -12.05 -13.22 -11.15
N TRP A 93 -12.05 -12.44 -10.06
CA TRP A 93 -12.25 -12.91 -8.70
C TRP A 93 -13.73 -12.84 -8.31
N HIS A 94 -14.21 -13.93 -7.71
CA HIS A 94 -15.51 -13.98 -7.05
C HIS A 94 -15.35 -13.67 -5.56
N ALA A 95 -16.03 -12.64 -5.08
CA ALA A 95 -15.89 -12.19 -3.70
C ALA A 95 -16.30 -13.29 -2.70
N ILE A 96 -15.63 -13.36 -1.56
CA ILE A 96 -16.02 -14.25 -0.46
C ILE A 96 -17.39 -13.78 0.08
N SER A 97 -18.39 -14.66 0.12
CA SER A 97 -19.78 -14.29 0.44
C SER A 97 -20.36 -13.22 -0.51
N GLU A 98 -20.08 -13.34 -1.81
CA GLU A 98 -20.53 -12.45 -2.90
C GLU A 98 -22.04 -12.19 -2.90
N ASN A 99 -22.84 -13.23 -2.65
CA ASN A 99 -24.30 -13.17 -2.76
C ASN A 99 -25.00 -12.97 -1.41
N ALA A 100 -24.24 -12.73 -0.35
CA ALA A 100 -24.76 -12.64 1.01
C ALA A 100 -25.49 -11.32 1.32
N THR A 101 -26.12 -11.30 2.49
CA THR A 101 -26.64 -10.12 3.17
C THR A 101 -26.26 -10.20 4.65
N ALA A 102 -26.16 -9.08 5.36
CA ALA A 102 -25.95 -9.14 6.81
C ALA A 102 -27.05 -9.98 7.48
N GLY A 103 -26.68 -10.83 8.44
CA GLY A 103 -27.55 -11.80 9.09
C GLY A 103 -27.83 -13.08 8.28
N SER A 104 -27.37 -13.20 7.03
CA SER A 104 -27.60 -14.40 6.21
C SER A 104 -26.48 -14.64 5.20
N ARG A 105 -25.79 -15.78 5.34
CA ARG A 105 -24.74 -16.28 4.41
C ARG A 105 -23.45 -15.44 4.33
N ALA A 106 -23.36 -14.36 5.11
CA ALA A 106 -22.16 -13.52 5.21
C ALA A 106 -21.00 -14.29 5.87
N PHE A 107 -19.76 -13.84 5.62
CA PHE A 107 -18.59 -14.33 6.33
C PHE A 107 -18.60 -13.78 7.77
N GLN A 108 -18.48 -14.66 8.75
CA GLN A 108 -18.58 -14.36 10.18
C GLN A 108 -17.35 -14.86 10.96
N GLY A 109 -16.30 -15.26 10.25
CA GLY A 109 -15.05 -15.75 10.83
C GLY A 109 -14.05 -14.65 11.15
N SER A 110 -12.89 -15.08 11.65
CA SER A 110 -11.68 -14.25 11.75
C SER A 110 -10.75 -14.56 10.58
N PHE A 111 -10.47 -13.60 9.72
CA PHE A 111 -9.47 -13.70 8.66
C PHE A 111 -8.22 -12.90 9.09
N ASP A 112 -7.13 -13.60 9.41
CA ASP A 112 -5.85 -12.99 9.78
C ASP A 112 -4.87 -13.17 8.62
N GLY A 113 -4.51 -12.06 7.98
CA GLY A 113 -3.53 -12.06 6.90
C GLY A 113 -2.10 -12.28 7.39
N GLN A 114 -1.83 -12.23 8.70
CA GLN A 114 -0.49 -12.38 9.28
C GLN A 114 0.61 -11.48 8.66
N GLY A 115 0.22 -10.36 8.05
CA GLY A 115 1.12 -9.43 7.35
C GLY A 115 1.35 -9.74 5.87
N HIS A 116 0.77 -10.83 5.36
CA HIS A 116 0.82 -11.22 3.95
C HIS A 116 0.02 -10.30 3.04
N VAL A 117 0.36 -10.40 1.74
CA VAL A 117 -0.22 -9.59 0.68
C VAL A 117 -1.05 -10.44 -0.27
N ILE A 118 -2.24 -9.96 -0.63
CA ILE A 118 -3.01 -10.45 -1.78
C ILE A 118 -2.85 -9.43 -2.92
N ARG A 119 -2.34 -9.87 -4.07
CA ARG A 119 -2.07 -9.01 -5.23
C ARG A 119 -3.05 -9.22 -6.36
N ASN A 120 -3.22 -8.17 -7.17
CA ASN A 120 -3.88 -8.24 -8.47
C ASN A 120 -5.34 -8.74 -8.40
N LEU A 121 -6.00 -8.49 -7.27
CA LEU A 121 -7.43 -8.73 -7.09
C LEU A 121 -8.20 -8.02 -8.20
N ASN A 122 -8.91 -8.77 -9.05
CA ASN A 122 -9.65 -8.21 -10.17
C ASN A 122 -11.12 -8.62 -10.08
N ASN A 123 -12.00 -7.69 -9.70
CA ASN A 123 -13.45 -7.91 -9.69
C ASN A 123 -14.13 -7.01 -10.73
N GLY A 124 -15.31 -7.42 -11.16
CA GLY A 124 -16.20 -6.54 -11.93
C GLY A 124 -17.44 -7.27 -12.42
N GLY A 125 -18.07 -6.73 -13.46
CA GLY A 125 -19.20 -7.36 -14.14
C GLY A 125 -20.51 -6.59 -14.02
N GLU A 126 -21.53 -7.06 -14.76
CA GLU A 126 -22.79 -6.34 -15.01
C GLU A 126 -23.97 -6.78 -14.12
N ASP A 127 -23.88 -7.90 -13.39
CA ASP A 127 -25.04 -8.49 -12.70
C ASP A 127 -24.82 -8.65 -11.19
N GLU A 128 -25.72 -8.09 -10.36
CA GLU A 128 -26.13 -8.34 -8.95
C GLU A 128 -25.13 -8.84 -7.87
N ARG A 129 -23.84 -8.93 -8.18
CA ARG A 129 -22.78 -9.53 -7.35
C ARG A 129 -22.06 -8.48 -6.54
N ARG A 130 -21.72 -8.78 -5.28
CA ARG A 130 -20.87 -7.89 -4.48
C ARG A 130 -19.40 -8.03 -4.89
N THR A 131 -18.66 -6.94 -4.78
CA THR A 131 -17.26 -6.84 -5.22
C THR A 131 -16.31 -6.73 -4.02
N GLY A 132 -15.00 -6.71 -4.32
CA GLY A 132 -13.93 -6.73 -3.34
C GLY A 132 -13.46 -8.15 -3.02
N LEU A 133 -12.53 -8.24 -2.07
CA LEU A 133 -12.11 -9.54 -1.54
C LEU A 133 -13.30 -10.26 -0.88
N PHE A 134 -14.07 -9.52 -0.08
CA PHE A 134 -15.30 -9.97 0.58
C PHE A 134 -16.53 -9.24 0.03
N GLY A 135 -17.60 -9.98 -0.26
CA GLY A 135 -18.90 -9.38 -0.55
C GLY A 135 -19.56 -8.82 0.71
N VAL A 136 -19.74 -9.66 1.73
CA VAL A 136 -20.27 -9.24 3.03
C VAL A 136 -19.49 -9.89 4.16
N ILE A 137 -19.05 -9.06 5.10
CA ILE A 137 -18.59 -9.49 6.41
C ILE A 137 -19.61 -9.06 7.48
N ASP A 138 -19.97 -9.98 8.38
CA ASP A 138 -20.95 -9.77 9.43
C ASP A 138 -20.47 -10.38 10.75
N LYS A 139 -20.23 -9.55 11.77
CA LYS A 139 -19.59 -9.98 13.03
C LYS A 139 -18.24 -10.69 12.81
N ALA A 140 -17.56 -10.32 11.74
CA ALA A 140 -16.27 -10.88 11.38
C ALA A 140 -15.13 -10.05 11.97
N VAL A 141 -13.93 -10.64 11.95
CA VAL A 141 -12.68 -9.92 12.15
C VAL A 141 -11.83 -10.09 10.90
N VAL A 142 -11.36 -9.00 10.30
CA VAL A 142 -10.40 -9.05 9.19
C VAL A 142 -9.19 -8.22 9.59
N LYS A 143 -8.00 -8.82 9.65
CA LYS A 143 -6.83 -8.11 10.15
C LYS A 143 -5.51 -8.48 9.51
N ASN A 144 -4.53 -7.59 9.64
CA ASN A 144 -3.14 -7.77 9.21
C ASN A 144 -3.03 -8.18 7.73
N LEU A 145 -3.78 -7.52 6.86
CA LEU A 145 -3.90 -7.89 5.46
C LEU A 145 -3.64 -6.70 4.53
N ARG A 146 -2.79 -6.89 3.53
CA ARG A 146 -2.59 -5.92 2.46
C ARG A 146 -3.17 -6.44 1.16
N ILE A 147 -3.98 -5.62 0.50
CA ILE A 147 -4.44 -5.88 -0.87
C ILE A 147 -3.75 -4.87 -1.79
N GLU A 148 -2.93 -5.36 -2.71
CA GLU A 148 -2.13 -4.52 -3.60
C GLU A 148 -2.56 -4.67 -5.06
N ASN A 149 -2.58 -3.55 -5.78
CA ASN A 149 -2.91 -3.51 -7.20
C ASN A 149 -4.28 -4.12 -7.52
N ALA A 150 -5.28 -3.87 -6.67
CA ALA A 150 -6.65 -4.27 -6.94
C ALA A 150 -7.23 -3.50 -8.15
N GLN A 151 -8.13 -4.12 -8.88
CA GLN A 151 -8.88 -3.52 -9.98
C GLN A 151 -10.33 -3.92 -9.82
N ILE A 152 -11.15 -2.98 -9.37
CA ILE A 152 -12.59 -3.18 -9.20
C ILE A 152 -13.32 -2.35 -10.23
N ASN A 153 -14.06 -3.00 -11.14
CA ASN A 153 -14.77 -2.33 -12.23
C ASN A 153 -16.25 -2.70 -12.23
N THR A 154 -17.13 -1.83 -11.70
CA THR A 154 -18.58 -2.04 -11.70
C THR A 154 -19.24 -1.30 -12.85
N THR A 155 -19.87 -2.04 -13.77
CA THR A 155 -20.56 -1.54 -14.98
C THR A 155 -22.03 -2.00 -15.00
N GLY A 156 -22.87 -1.38 -15.82
CA GLY A 156 -24.28 -1.79 -16.01
C GLY A 156 -25.26 -1.25 -14.96
N GLU A 157 -26.49 -1.76 -14.92
CA GLU A 157 -27.46 -1.45 -13.86
C GLU A 157 -27.16 -2.31 -12.62
N TYR A 158 -26.08 -1.95 -11.93
CA TYR A 158 -25.64 -2.65 -10.74
C TYR A 158 -26.68 -2.49 -9.61
N THR A 159 -27.43 -3.56 -9.30
CA THR A 159 -28.57 -3.51 -8.34
C THR A 159 -28.16 -3.53 -6.86
N ARG A 160 -26.87 -3.74 -6.56
CA ARG A 160 -26.34 -3.73 -5.20
C ARG A 160 -25.75 -2.36 -4.90
N LEU A 161 -26.04 -1.80 -3.74
CA LEU A 161 -25.75 -0.39 -3.48
C LEU A 161 -24.31 -0.09 -3.04
N HIS A 162 -23.35 -1.02 -3.06
CA HIS A 162 -22.07 -0.81 -2.35
C HIS A 162 -20.89 -1.60 -2.92
N THR A 163 -19.73 -0.94 -3.07
CA THR A 163 -18.48 -1.52 -3.57
C THR A 163 -17.28 -1.01 -2.77
N GLY A 164 -16.35 -1.91 -2.44
CA GLY A 164 -15.06 -1.55 -1.86
C GLY A 164 -14.02 -2.64 -2.10
N VAL A 165 -12.74 -2.31 -2.01
CA VAL A 165 -11.66 -3.24 -2.35
C VAL A 165 -11.56 -4.39 -1.34
N LEU A 166 -11.62 -4.09 -0.04
CA LEU A 166 -11.61 -5.12 1.00
C LEU A 166 -13.00 -5.76 1.12
N ALA A 167 -14.04 -4.94 1.27
CA ALA A 167 -15.41 -5.42 1.39
C ALA A 167 -16.45 -4.50 0.73
N SER A 168 -17.44 -5.08 0.05
CA SER A 168 -18.64 -4.34 -0.35
C SER A 168 -19.43 -3.85 0.88
N TRP A 169 -19.70 -4.72 1.86
CA TRP A 169 -20.44 -4.37 3.08
C TRP A 169 -19.83 -4.99 4.34
N ALA A 170 -19.55 -4.16 5.34
CA ALA A 170 -19.20 -4.57 6.69
C ALA A 170 -20.34 -4.25 7.69
N ASN A 171 -20.82 -5.28 8.37
CA ASN A 171 -21.84 -5.16 9.43
C ASN A 171 -21.28 -5.66 10.76
N ALA A 172 -21.37 -4.84 11.81
CA ALA A 172 -20.92 -5.17 13.16
C ALA A 172 -19.55 -5.89 13.23
N SER A 173 -18.61 -5.54 12.35
CA SER A 173 -17.35 -6.27 12.14
C SER A 173 -16.14 -5.44 12.58
N ALA A 174 -15.00 -6.08 12.81
CA ALA A 174 -13.72 -5.41 13.09
C ALA A 174 -12.77 -5.55 11.90
N ILE A 175 -12.19 -4.43 11.46
CA ILE A 175 -11.18 -4.37 10.40
C ILE A 175 -9.95 -3.67 10.97
N GLU A 176 -8.82 -4.38 11.08
CA GLU A 176 -7.65 -3.93 11.84
C GLU A 176 -6.34 -4.13 11.06
N ASN A 177 -5.49 -3.11 10.95
CA ASN A 177 -4.19 -3.23 10.27
C ASN A 177 -4.33 -3.73 8.83
N CYS A 178 -5.28 -3.16 8.09
CA CYS A 178 -5.55 -3.53 6.69
C CYS A 178 -5.26 -2.35 5.77
N SER A 179 -4.65 -2.61 4.61
CA SER A 179 -4.49 -1.58 3.58
C SER A 179 -4.85 -2.06 2.18
N THR A 180 -5.35 -1.14 1.36
CA THR A 180 -5.72 -1.39 -0.04
C THR A 180 -4.97 -0.43 -0.97
N SER A 181 -4.65 -0.88 -2.19
CA SER A 181 -4.28 -0.01 -3.32
C SER A 181 -4.79 -0.57 -4.63
N GLY A 182 -4.77 0.29 -5.64
CA GLY A 182 -5.18 -0.06 -7.00
C GLY A 182 -6.22 0.93 -7.52
N THR A 183 -7.13 0.46 -8.34
CA THR A 183 -8.18 1.27 -8.96
C THR A 183 -9.56 0.72 -8.65
N LEU A 184 -10.51 1.62 -8.42
CA LEU A 184 -11.93 1.31 -8.29
C LEU A 184 -12.70 2.24 -9.22
N THR A 185 -13.24 1.70 -10.31
CA THR A 185 -14.09 2.43 -11.25
C THR A 185 -15.53 1.95 -11.16
N CYS A 186 -16.46 2.89 -10.99
CA CYS A 186 -17.89 2.61 -10.88
C CYS A 186 -18.70 3.51 -11.80
N ALA A 187 -19.61 2.93 -12.59
CA ALA A 187 -20.51 3.66 -13.48
C ALA A 187 -21.92 3.94 -12.92
N THR A 188 -22.20 3.51 -11.69
CA THR A 188 -23.55 3.51 -11.08
C THR A 188 -23.66 4.39 -9.83
N ASP A 189 -24.89 4.66 -9.41
CA ASP A 189 -25.30 5.42 -8.22
C ASP A 189 -25.20 4.59 -6.93
N ILE A 190 -23.98 4.21 -6.56
CA ILE A 190 -23.74 3.35 -5.39
C ILE A 190 -22.78 3.97 -4.38
N LEU A 191 -22.67 3.32 -3.24
CA LEU A 191 -21.78 3.62 -2.13
C LEU A 191 -20.38 3.05 -2.45
N ILE A 192 -19.39 3.92 -2.57
CA ILE A 192 -18.05 3.56 -3.05
C ILE A 192 -17.03 3.89 -1.97
N GLY A 193 -16.27 2.89 -1.52
CA GLY A 193 -15.19 3.09 -0.57
C GLY A 193 -13.88 2.42 -1.02
N GLY A 194 -12.75 3.12 -0.92
CA GLY A 194 -11.45 2.52 -1.27
C GLY A 194 -11.07 1.31 -0.41
N LEU A 195 -11.63 1.19 0.81
CA LEU A 195 -11.54 0.01 1.66
C LEU A 195 -12.89 -0.72 1.75
N VAL A 196 -13.93 -0.03 2.22
CA VAL A 196 -15.27 -0.60 2.45
C VAL A 196 -16.35 0.23 1.77
N GLY A 197 -17.19 -0.38 0.94
CA GLY A 197 -18.30 0.34 0.31
C GLY A 197 -19.30 0.90 1.32
N GLN A 198 -19.85 0.03 2.16
CA GLN A 198 -20.76 0.40 3.24
C GLN A 198 -20.33 -0.21 4.57
N ALA A 199 -20.32 0.60 5.63
CA ALA A 199 -20.18 0.15 7.01
C ALA A 199 -21.50 0.35 7.78
N THR A 200 -21.83 -0.57 8.68
CA THR A 200 -23.09 -0.54 9.46
C THR A 200 -22.92 -1.07 10.87
N ALA A 201 -23.87 -0.73 11.76
CA ALA A 201 -23.86 -1.16 13.16
C ALA A 201 -22.54 -0.79 13.86
N GLY A 202 -22.17 -1.55 14.88
CA GLY A 202 -20.94 -1.36 15.67
C GLY A 202 -19.65 -1.77 14.94
N THR A 203 -19.57 -1.55 13.62
CA THR A 203 -18.35 -1.81 12.85
C THR A 203 -17.21 -0.92 13.34
N ARG A 204 -15.99 -1.47 13.38
CA ARG A 204 -14.78 -0.76 13.80
C ARG A 204 -13.70 -0.93 12.75
N ILE A 205 -13.11 0.18 12.31
CA ILE A 205 -12.03 0.23 11.33
C ILE A 205 -10.87 0.96 12.01
N VAL A 206 -9.79 0.24 12.31
CA VAL A 206 -8.69 0.75 13.14
C VAL A 206 -7.34 0.43 12.52
N GLY A 207 -6.47 1.44 12.39
CA GLY A 207 -5.14 1.21 11.80
C GLY A 207 -5.25 0.81 10.34
N CYS A 208 -6.09 1.47 9.53
CA CYS A 208 -6.33 1.04 8.14
C CYS A 208 -5.96 2.13 7.13
N GLY A 209 -5.58 1.71 5.92
CA GLY A 209 -5.11 2.60 4.87
C GLY A 209 -5.74 2.35 3.51
N SER A 210 -5.93 3.39 2.71
CA SER A 210 -6.34 3.26 1.31
C SER A 210 -5.51 4.18 0.42
N ASP A 211 -4.82 3.56 -0.54
CA ASP A 211 -4.09 4.20 -1.64
C ASP A 211 -4.81 3.94 -2.97
N VAL A 212 -6.14 3.82 -2.94
CA VAL A 212 -6.96 3.47 -4.11
C VAL A 212 -7.34 4.72 -4.89
N ASP A 213 -7.17 4.66 -6.21
CA ASP A 213 -7.72 5.65 -7.13
C ASP A 213 -9.20 5.33 -7.40
N VAL A 214 -10.08 6.12 -6.80
CA VAL A 214 -11.53 5.94 -6.85
C VAL A 214 -12.12 6.83 -7.93
N LYS A 215 -12.76 6.20 -8.92
CA LYS A 215 -13.42 6.86 -10.03
C LYS A 215 -14.90 6.51 -10.09
N SER A 216 -15.76 7.52 -10.00
CA SER A 216 -17.20 7.36 -10.26
C SER A 216 -17.58 8.09 -11.54
N THR A 217 -18.02 7.36 -12.56
CA THR A 217 -18.50 7.92 -13.82
C THR A 217 -20.01 8.07 -13.87
N PHE A 218 -20.71 7.90 -12.74
CA PHE A 218 -22.14 8.13 -12.67
C PHE A 218 -22.45 9.56 -13.15
N PRO A 219 -23.35 9.73 -14.14
CA PRO A 219 -23.49 10.99 -14.83
C PRO A 219 -24.00 12.10 -13.91
N PRO A 220 -23.66 13.37 -14.20
CA PRO A 220 -24.33 14.51 -13.58
C PRO A 220 -25.82 14.46 -13.93
N GLN A 221 -26.67 14.14 -12.95
CA GLN A 221 -28.13 14.15 -13.09
C GLN A 221 -28.70 15.42 -12.44
N GLU A 222 -29.93 15.79 -12.78
CA GLU A 222 -30.73 16.73 -11.97
C GLU A 222 -31.31 16.02 -10.72
N VAL A 223 -31.70 16.78 -9.70
CA VAL A 223 -32.04 16.39 -8.30
C VAL A 223 -33.23 15.43 -8.15
N ARG A 224 -33.22 14.25 -8.79
CA ARG A 224 -34.39 13.36 -8.85
C ARG A 224 -34.10 11.89 -8.55
N GLY A 225 -32.87 11.54 -8.17
CA GLY A 225 -32.48 10.15 -7.83
C GLY A 225 -31.45 10.10 -6.71
N PRO A 226 -31.19 8.91 -6.14
CA PRO A 226 -30.12 8.74 -5.15
C PRO A 226 -28.77 9.10 -5.77
N ALA A 227 -27.96 9.84 -5.02
CA ALA A 227 -26.61 10.19 -5.44
C ALA A 227 -25.61 9.16 -4.90
N PRO A 228 -24.51 8.88 -5.62
CA PRO A 228 -23.46 8.04 -5.07
C PRO A 228 -22.79 8.74 -3.89
N THR A 229 -22.47 7.98 -2.85
CA THR A 229 -21.64 8.43 -1.74
C THR A 229 -20.26 7.83 -1.90
N VAL A 230 -19.23 8.66 -1.99
CA VAL A 230 -17.87 8.24 -2.32
C VAL A 230 -16.93 8.61 -1.18
N GLY A 231 -16.25 7.61 -0.62
CA GLY A 231 -15.24 7.77 0.39
C GLY A 231 -13.89 7.18 -0.02
N GLY A 232 -12.79 7.85 0.30
CA GLY A 232 -11.46 7.30 0.07
C GLY A 232 -11.19 6.04 0.89
N LEU A 233 -11.77 5.93 2.09
CA LEU A 233 -11.73 4.72 2.92
C LEU A 233 -13.10 4.02 2.97
N VAL A 234 -14.14 4.71 3.44
CA VAL A 234 -15.50 4.16 3.60
C VAL A 234 -16.49 4.98 2.77
N GLY A 235 -17.28 4.34 1.91
CA GLY A 235 -18.27 5.05 1.10
C GLY A 235 -19.35 5.69 1.97
N GLN A 236 -20.12 4.86 2.67
CA GLN A 236 -21.18 5.34 3.55
C GLN A 236 -21.27 4.53 4.83
N TRP A 237 -21.71 5.21 5.88
CA TRP A 237 -22.08 4.60 7.14
C TRP A 237 -23.58 4.73 7.40
N GLU A 238 -24.23 3.65 7.83
CA GLU A 238 -25.65 3.66 8.25
C GLU A 238 -25.88 2.84 9.52
N THR A 239 -26.99 3.06 10.22
CA THR A 239 -27.41 2.25 11.39
C THR A 239 -26.31 2.16 12.44
N VAL A 240 -25.69 3.29 12.79
CA VAL A 240 -24.63 3.35 13.78
C VAL A 240 -25.10 2.74 15.10
N ALA A 241 -24.20 2.01 15.74
CA ALA A 241 -24.42 1.48 17.07
C ALA A 241 -23.39 2.05 18.03
N GLU A 242 -23.55 1.73 19.30
CA GLU A 242 -22.54 2.06 20.31
C GLU A 242 -21.17 1.51 19.88
N ASN A 243 -20.14 2.37 19.96
CA ASN A 243 -18.75 2.09 19.61
C ASN A 243 -18.43 1.92 18.10
N SER A 244 -19.31 2.36 17.19
CA SER A 244 -18.93 2.52 15.78
C SER A 244 -17.74 3.47 15.66
N LEU A 245 -16.69 3.06 14.94
CA LEU A 245 -15.39 3.72 15.00
C LEU A 245 -14.64 3.65 13.67
N ILE A 246 -14.12 4.80 13.23
CA ILE A 246 -12.97 4.90 12.32
C ILE A 246 -11.85 5.57 13.11
N ALA A 247 -10.77 4.85 13.39
CA ALA A 247 -9.66 5.38 14.16
C ALA A 247 -8.33 5.04 13.53
N ASP A 248 -7.36 5.95 13.62
CA ASP A 248 -6.03 5.70 13.09
C ASP A 248 -6.05 5.22 11.64
N CYS A 249 -6.68 5.98 10.75
CA CYS A 249 -6.83 5.58 9.36
C CYS A 249 -6.29 6.64 8.42
N TYR A 250 -5.84 6.24 7.23
CA TYR A 250 -5.43 7.19 6.20
C TYR A 250 -6.08 6.92 4.85
N PHE A 251 -6.24 7.98 4.06
CA PHE A 251 -6.51 7.92 2.63
C PHE A 251 -5.47 8.76 1.88
N ALA A 252 -4.83 8.15 0.88
CA ALA A 252 -3.77 8.79 0.09
C ALA A 252 -3.86 8.50 -1.42
N GLY A 253 -4.95 7.87 -1.86
CA GLY A 253 -5.29 7.73 -3.28
C GLY A 253 -5.91 9.00 -3.87
N SER A 254 -6.68 8.84 -4.94
CA SER A 254 -7.38 9.94 -5.63
C SER A 254 -8.89 9.74 -5.69
N LEU A 255 -9.64 10.84 -5.83
CA LEU A 255 -11.07 10.84 -6.11
C LEU A 255 -11.34 11.56 -7.45
N ASP A 256 -11.98 10.88 -8.40
CA ASP A 256 -12.50 11.42 -9.67
C ASP A 256 -14.00 11.07 -9.80
N VAL A 257 -14.87 11.97 -9.33
CA VAL A 257 -16.32 11.73 -9.23
C VAL A 257 -17.08 12.67 -10.16
N ALA A 258 -17.73 12.13 -11.19
CA ALA A 258 -18.42 12.91 -12.20
C ALA A 258 -19.71 13.57 -11.68
N SER A 259 -20.45 12.91 -10.79
CA SER A 259 -21.74 13.40 -10.32
C SER A 259 -21.60 14.66 -9.47
N SER A 260 -22.42 15.68 -9.78
CA SER A 260 -22.53 16.91 -9.00
C SER A 260 -23.40 16.79 -7.75
N GLN A 261 -24.03 15.63 -7.55
CA GLN A 261 -24.85 15.35 -6.36
C GLN A 261 -24.12 14.45 -5.35
N ALA A 262 -22.97 13.88 -5.74
CA ALA A 262 -22.24 12.96 -4.89
C ALA A 262 -21.69 13.67 -3.64
N ALA A 263 -21.78 13.00 -2.49
CA ALA A 263 -20.97 13.35 -1.33
C ALA A 263 -19.59 12.70 -1.50
N CYS A 264 -18.54 13.51 -1.44
CA CYS A 264 -17.17 13.06 -1.62
C CYS A 264 -16.38 13.26 -0.33
N GLY A 265 -15.97 12.17 0.31
CA GLY A 265 -15.20 12.16 1.55
C GLY A 265 -13.81 11.58 1.36
N GLY A 266 -12.77 12.18 1.94
CA GLY A 266 -11.44 11.54 1.94
C GLY A 266 -11.41 10.30 2.85
N ILE A 267 -12.00 10.35 4.05
CA ILE A 267 -12.09 9.19 4.95
C ILE A 267 -13.45 8.51 4.81
N LEU A 268 -14.54 9.22 5.09
CA LEU A 268 -15.91 8.71 4.99
C LEU A 268 -16.70 9.61 4.05
N GLY A 269 -17.36 9.04 3.03
CA GLY A 269 -18.18 9.83 2.11
C GLY A 269 -19.33 10.54 2.83
N ALA A 270 -20.20 9.77 3.48
CA ALA A 270 -21.23 10.31 4.37
C ALA A 270 -21.66 9.31 5.43
N HIS A 271 -22.04 9.83 6.59
CA HIS A 271 -22.80 9.11 7.59
C HIS A 271 -24.27 9.53 7.50
N PHE A 272 -25.15 8.58 7.17
CA PHE A 272 -26.59 8.78 7.19
C PHE A 272 -27.21 7.71 8.09
N ASP A 273 -27.47 8.08 9.35
CA ASP A 273 -28.26 7.22 10.23
C ASP A 273 -29.66 7.78 10.42
N PHE A 274 -30.62 6.87 10.31
CA PHE A 274 -32.05 7.12 10.45
C PHE A 274 -32.59 6.49 11.74
N THR A 275 -31.71 5.95 12.61
CA THR A 275 -32.08 5.14 13.78
C THR A 275 -31.28 5.48 15.04
N GLY A 276 -31.86 6.31 15.92
CA GLY A 276 -31.39 6.47 17.31
C GLY A 276 -30.33 7.57 17.51
N PRO A 277 -29.81 7.73 18.75
CA PRO A 277 -28.96 8.86 19.13
C PRO A 277 -27.45 8.58 18.95
N TYR A 278 -27.07 7.48 18.30
CA TYR A 278 -25.66 7.11 18.17
C TYR A 278 -25.08 7.73 16.90
N GLY A 279 -23.90 8.33 17.01
CA GLY A 279 -23.15 8.84 15.87
C GLY A 279 -21.79 8.19 15.73
N ILE A 280 -21.28 8.17 14.50
CA ILE A 280 -19.96 7.60 14.21
C ILE A 280 -18.86 8.42 14.90
N THR A 281 -17.89 7.74 15.50
CA THR A 281 -16.65 8.37 15.96
C THR A 281 -15.57 8.23 14.89
N ILE A 282 -15.00 9.34 14.44
CA ILE A 282 -13.85 9.39 13.55
C ILE A 282 -12.71 10.09 14.29
N THR A 283 -11.56 9.43 14.46
CA THR A 283 -10.47 10.03 15.22
C THR A 283 -9.09 9.66 14.72
N ASN A 284 -8.15 10.61 14.82
CA ASN A 284 -6.75 10.39 14.49
C ASN A 284 -6.54 9.92 13.04
N CYS A 285 -7.32 10.45 12.10
CA CYS A 285 -7.27 10.06 10.69
C CYS A 285 -6.51 11.08 9.84
N VAL A 286 -5.87 10.61 8.76
CA VAL A 286 -5.09 11.42 7.82
C VAL A 286 -5.70 11.33 6.43
N ALA A 287 -6.26 12.43 5.92
CA ALA A 287 -6.61 12.56 4.51
C ALA A 287 -5.50 13.28 3.77
N ALA A 288 -4.72 12.54 2.98
CA ALA A 288 -3.64 13.04 2.15
C ALA A 288 -3.83 12.66 0.67
N PRO A 289 -5.01 12.91 0.08
CA PRO A 289 -5.29 12.48 -1.30
C PRO A 289 -4.33 13.15 -2.29
N SER A 290 -3.93 12.41 -3.33
CA SER A 290 -3.10 12.95 -4.41
C SER A 290 -3.86 13.92 -5.30
N GLU A 291 -5.16 13.67 -5.50
CA GLU A 291 -6.07 14.51 -6.27
C GLU A 291 -7.50 14.32 -5.78
N VAL A 292 -8.29 15.39 -5.77
CA VAL A 292 -9.73 15.33 -5.47
C VAL A 292 -10.47 16.18 -6.49
N GLN A 293 -11.28 15.52 -7.30
CA GLN A 293 -12.19 16.12 -8.26
C GLN A 293 -13.58 15.53 -8.06
N CYS A 294 -14.55 16.40 -7.82
CA CYS A 294 -15.96 16.02 -7.77
C CYS A 294 -16.79 16.95 -8.66
N GLY A 295 -17.94 16.46 -9.15
CA GLY A 295 -18.83 17.24 -10.01
C GLY A 295 -19.33 18.53 -9.37
N SER A 296 -19.33 18.59 -8.03
CA SER A 296 -19.49 19.80 -7.23
C SER A 296 -18.43 19.81 -6.13
N MET A 297 -17.53 20.80 -6.16
CA MET A 297 -16.48 20.93 -5.14
C MET A 297 -17.04 21.28 -3.76
N GLY A 298 -18.22 21.89 -3.68
CA GLY A 298 -18.92 22.17 -2.42
C GLY A 298 -19.41 20.91 -1.68
N ASN A 299 -19.47 19.76 -2.36
CA ASN A 299 -19.83 18.48 -1.73
C ASN A 299 -18.61 17.68 -1.23
N VAL A 300 -17.41 18.27 -1.33
CA VAL A 300 -16.16 17.62 -0.90
C VAL A 300 -15.91 17.90 0.58
N THR A 301 -15.66 16.82 1.31
CA THR A 301 -15.11 16.81 2.66
C THR A 301 -13.78 16.04 2.67
N TYR A 302 -12.70 16.59 3.23
CA TYR A 302 -11.46 15.82 3.33
C TYR A 302 -11.58 14.66 4.33
N ILE A 303 -12.36 14.82 5.39
CA ILE A 303 -12.59 13.78 6.39
C ILE A 303 -13.95 13.14 6.19
N ALA A 304 -15.04 13.86 6.47
CA ALA A 304 -16.38 13.28 6.38
C ALA A 304 -17.52 14.30 6.38
N ALA A 305 -18.65 13.93 5.78
CA ALA A 305 -19.96 14.45 6.14
C ALA A 305 -20.58 13.55 7.23
N ILE A 306 -20.90 14.11 8.39
CA ILE A 306 -21.46 13.39 9.54
C ILE A 306 -22.79 13.98 9.98
N ASP A 307 -23.63 13.16 10.62
CA ASP A 307 -24.85 13.62 11.27
C ASP A 307 -24.57 14.40 12.58
N GLU A 308 -25.63 14.88 13.23
CA GLU A 308 -25.57 15.66 14.47
C GLU A 308 -25.01 14.91 15.69
N TYR A 309 -25.03 13.56 15.67
CA TYR A 309 -24.49 12.73 16.75
C TYR A 309 -23.04 12.30 16.52
N GLY A 310 -22.53 12.43 15.28
CA GLY A 310 -21.17 12.07 14.92
C GLY A 310 -20.13 12.94 15.64
N THR A 311 -18.94 12.37 15.88
CA THR A 311 -17.81 13.09 16.47
C THR A 311 -16.56 12.88 15.63
N VAL A 312 -15.91 13.97 15.24
CA VAL A 312 -14.62 13.95 14.55
C VAL A 312 -13.58 14.65 15.41
N THR A 313 -12.39 14.07 15.61
CA THR A 313 -11.31 14.67 16.40
C THR A 313 -9.92 14.26 15.88
N ASN A 314 -8.90 15.09 16.13
CA ASN A 314 -7.50 14.79 15.82
C ASN A 314 -7.23 14.38 14.36
N CYS A 315 -8.05 14.84 13.41
CA CYS A 315 -7.86 14.51 12.01
C CYS A 315 -6.94 15.54 11.32
N LEU A 316 -6.21 15.08 10.31
CA LEU A 316 -5.29 15.88 9.51
C LEU A 316 -5.76 15.89 8.05
N TRP A 317 -5.79 17.06 7.43
CA TRP A 317 -6.23 17.24 6.04
C TRP A 317 -5.41 18.32 5.32
N PRO A 318 -5.44 18.39 3.98
CA PRO A 318 -4.69 19.38 3.22
C PRO A 318 -5.25 20.80 3.44
N ALA A 319 -4.55 21.82 2.93
CA ALA A 319 -5.10 23.16 2.89
C ALA A 319 -6.45 23.18 2.13
N LEU A 320 -7.46 23.84 2.69
CA LEU A 320 -8.77 23.97 2.06
C LEU A 320 -8.70 24.91 0.85
N THR A 321 -9.39 24.57 -0.23
CA THR A 321 -9.45 25.39 -1.45
C THR A 321 -10.89 25.59 -1.89
N GLY A 322 -11.26 26.82 -2.25
CA GLY A 322 -12.59 27.13 -2.74
C GLY A 322 -13.71 26.79 -1.74
N GLU A 323 -14.61 25.90 -2.15
CA GLU A 323 -15.80 25.47 -1.40
C GLU A 323 -15.59 24.16 -0.62
N VAL A 324 -14.38 23.60 -0.62
CA VAL A 324 -14.07 22.33 0.04
C VAL A 324 -14.06 22.50 1.55
N ASN A 325 -14.71 21.58 2.25
CA ASN A 325 -14.67 21.49 3.71
C ASN A 325 -13.78 20.32 4.16
N ALA A 326 -13.37 20.32 5.42
CA ALA A 326 -12.75 19.16 6.05
C ALA A 326 -13.82 18.23 6.61
N VAL A 327 -14.76 18.80 7.36
CA VAL A 327 -15.88 18.10 7.98
C VAL A 327 -17.13 18.94 7.81
N VAL A 328 -18.22 18.29 7.44
CA VAL A 328 -19.56 18.89 7.48
C VAL A 328 -20.38 18.13 8.50
N GLN A 329 -21.02 18.84 9.42
CA GLN A 329 -22.12 18.28 10.20
C GLN A 329 -23.43 18.57 9.46
N LEU A 330 -24.26 17.55 9.33
CA LEU A 330 -25.55 17.60 8.66
C LEU A 330 -26.66 17.81 9.68
N VAL A 331 -27.52 18.79 9.42
CA VAL A 331 -28.82 18.96 10.07
C VAL A 331 -29.85 18.28 9.20
N VAL A 332 -30.55 17.30 9.76
CA VAL A 332 -31.55 16.52 9.04
C VAL A 332 -32.94 17.05 9.37
N ASP A 333 -33.67 17.52 8.34
CA ASP A 333 -35.11 17.79 8.44
C ASP A 333 -35.88 16.53 8.05
N TRP A 334 -36.39 15.87 9.09
CA TRP A 334 -37.10 14.61 9.01
C TRP A 334 -38.46 14.71 8.30
N ASP A 335 -39.12 15.86 8.39
CA ASP A 335 -40.43 16.07 7.77
C ASP A 335 -40.27 16.39 6.26
N ALA A 336 -39.18 17.08 5.91
CA ALA A 336 -38.84 17.40 4.53
C ALA A 336 -38.06 16.30 3.80
N GLY A 337 -37.44 15.37 4.53
CA GLY A 337 -36.56 14.35 3.96
C GLY A 337 -35.29 14.96 3.36
N THR A 338 -34.79 16.03 3.96
CA THR A 338 -33.61 16.78 3.49
C THR A 338 -32.51 16.80 4.54
N ALA A 339 -31.26 16.79 4.10
CA ALA A 339 -30.09 17.02 4.95
C ALA A 339 -29.32 18.22 4.40
N GLU A 340 -29.03 19.19 5.26
CA GLU A 340 -28.28 20.39 4.90
C GLU A 340 -27.09 20.55 5.86
N ALA A 341 -26.01 21.19 5.40
CA ALA A 341 -24.88 21.48 6.27
C ALA A 341 -25.30 22.45 7.40
N ASP A 342 -24.92 22.15 8.65
CA ASP A 342 -25.11 23.09 9.77
C ASP A 342 -24.23 24.33 9.53
N PRO A 343 -24.82 25.52 9.33
CA PRO A 343 -24.05 26.73 9.10
C PRO A 343 -23.24 27.19 10.33
N ASN A 344 -23.49 26.63 11.51
CA ASN A 344 -22.80 27.00 12.76
C ASN A 344 -21.73 26.00 13.18
N PHE A 345 -21.56 24.89 12.47
CA PHE A 345 -20.57 23.88 12.83
C PHE A 345 -19.15 24.37 12.57
N ASP A 346 -18.32 24.36 13.61
CA ASP A 346 -16.90 24.72 13.51
C ASP A 346 -16.05 23.47 13.25
N GLN A 347 -15.72 23.22 12.00
CA GLN A 347 -14.85 22.09 11.61
C GLN A 347 -13.43 22.15 12.20
N ASN A 348 -12.97 23.30 12.73
CA ASN A 348 -11.64 23.39 13.32
C ASN A 348 -11.52 22.64 14.65
N GLN A 349 -12.64 22.25 15.27
CA GLN A 349 -12.63 21.35 16.43
C GLN A 349 -12.28 19.91 16.05
N CYS A 350 -12.41 19.55 14.76
CA CYS A 350 -12.24 18.19 14.27
C CYS A 350 -10.77 17.80 14.05
N GLY A 351 -9.86 18.77 14.07
CA GLY A 351 -8.46 18.58 13.71
C GLY A 351 -7.88 19.82 13.04
N ARG A 352 -6.90 19.64 12.14
CA ARG A 352 -6.21 20.79 11.51
C ARG A 352 -5.70 20.52 10.11
N GLN A 353 -5.50 21.61 9.38
CA GLN A 353 -4.81 21.60 8.10
C GLN A 353 -3.32 21.27 8.26
N VAL A 354 -2.76 20.64 7.22
CA VAL A 354 -1.35 20.28 7.10
C VAL A 354 -0.81 20.83 5.77
N GLU A 355 0.29 21.58 5.83
CA GLU A 355 0.96 22.11 4.63
C GLU A 355 1.77 21.05 3.89
N SER A 356 2.38 20.12 4.64
CA SER A 356 3.18 19.02 4.11
C SER A 356 2.99 17.78 4.96
N PHE A 357 2.48 16.71 4.37
CA PHE A 357 2.37 15.42 5.03
C PHE A 357 3.72 14.70 5.21
N ALA A 358 4.80 15.25 4.66
CA ALA A 358 6.16 14.74 4.88
C ALA A 358 6.84 15.33 6.14
N ASP A 359 6.13 16.15 6.94
CA ASP A 359 6.67 16.70 8.18
C ASP A 359 6.71 15.63 9.29
N ALA A 360 7.92 15.27 9.72
CA ALA A 360 8.15 14.25 10.75
C ALA A 360 7.45 14.57 12.08
N ALA A 361 7.18 15.84 12.39
CA ALA A 361 6.48 16.22 13.63
C ALA A 361 5.03 15.71 13.67
N LEU A 362 4.41 15.43 12.52
CA LEU A 362 3.05 14.86 12.46
C LEU A 362 2.97 13.48 13.11
N VAL A 363 4.05 12.71 13.05
CA VAL A 363 4.10 11.36 13.61
C VAL A 363 4.01 11.39 15.13
N ASP A 364 4.62 12.38 15.78
CA ASP A 364 4.54 12.54 17.23
C ASP A 364 3.10 12.88 17.67
N GLU A 365 2.42 13.75 16.92
CA GLU A 365 1.01 14.12 17.15
C GLU A 365 0.07 12.92 16.97
N LEU A 366 0.25 12.16 15.88
CA LEU A 366 -0.56 10.97 15.60
C LEU A 366 -0.34 9.89 16.66
N ASN A 367 0.92 9.62 17.05
CA ASN A 367 1.21 8.62 18.08
C ASN A 367 0.73 9.02 19.48
N ALA A 368 0.63 10.31 19.78
CA ALA A 368 0.07 10.78 21.05
C ALA A 368 -1.43 10.45 21.22
N ASN A 369 -2.14 10.23 20.10
CA ASN A 369 -3.59 9.96 20.07
C ASN A 369 -3.94 8.56 19.53
N ALA A 370 -2.93 7.74 19.24
CA ALA A 370 -3.12 6.45 18.60
C ALA A 370 -3.85 5.45 19.51
N GLN A 371 -4.72 4.62 18.91
CA GLN A 371 -5.32 3.48 19.57
C GLN A 371 -4.24 2.45 19.98
N SER A 372 -4.56 1.63 20.97
CA SER A 372 -3.66 0.58 21.44
C SER A 372 -3.25 -0.37 20.31
N GLY A 373 -1.95 -0.57 20.13
CA GLY A 373 -1.40 -1.45 19.09
C GLY A 373 -1.16 -0.77 17.74
N VAL A 374 -1.58 0.48 17.57
CA VAL A 374 -1.25 1.29 16.39
C VAL A 374 0.07 2.01 16.62
N THR A 375 0.93 2.06 15.59
CA THR A 375 2.15 2.87 15.60
C THR A 375 2.30 3.56 14.26
N TRP A 376 2.19 4.87 14.27
CA TRP A 376 2.45 5.73 13.14
C TRP A 376 3.95 5.96 12.96
N VAL A 377 4.39 6.03 11.71
CA VAL A 377 5.75 6.39 11.29
C VAL A 377 5.67 7.25 10.04
N MET A 378 6.75 7.95 9.73
CA MET A 378 6.79 8.73 8.50
C MET A 378 6.98 7.79 7.30
N GLY A 379 6.03 7.80 6.38
CA GLY A 379 6.13 7.11 5.11
C GLY A 379 6.83 7.96 4.04
N ILE A 380 6.79 7.48 2.79
CA ILE A 380 7.41 8.13 1.64
C ILE A 380 6.72 9.47 1.31
N LYS A 381 5.40 9.55 1.45
CA LYS A 381 4.58 10.72 1.08
C LYS A 381 3.79 11.32 2.23
N HIS A 382 3.35 10.49 3.17
CA HIS A 382 2.51 10.86 4.31
C HIS A 382 2.82 9.93 5.50
N PRO A 383 2.34 10.25 6.71
CA PRO A 383 2.42 9.31 7.84
C PRO A 383 1.68 8.02 7.51
N THR A 384 2.29 6.89 7.81
CA THR A 384 1.72 5.54 7.62
C THR A 384 2.03 4.68 8.85
N PHE A 385 1.82 3.37 8.77
CA PHE A 385 2.06 2.42 9.85
C PHE A 385 3.37 1.66 9.70
N VAL A 386 3.92 1.21 10.82
CA VAL A 386 5.16 0.40 10.86
C VAL A 386 5.10 -0.90 10.05
N TRP A 387 3.89 -1.43 9.85
CA TRP A 387 3.63 -2.66 9.10
C TRP A 387 3.35 -2.42 7.62
N ASP A 388 3.16 -1.17 7.19
CA ASP A 388 2.81 -0.83 5.80
C ASP A 388 4.05 -0.65 4.92
N GLU A 389 4.71 -1.77 4.62
CA GLU A 389 6.00 -1.77 3.92
C GLU A 389 5.97 -1.13 2.52
N ARG A 390 4.78 -1.00 1.91
CA ARG A 390 4.60 -0.33 0.63
C ARG A 390 4.84 1.17 0.73
N ASN A 391 4.48 1.77 1.86
CA ASN A 391 4.60 3.22 2.06
C ASN A 391 5.81 3.58 2.93
N LEU A 392 6.59 2.60 3.40
CA LEU A 392 7.86 2.85 4.09
C LEU A 392 9.02 3.00 3.09
N PRO A 393 9.98 3.90 3.30
CA PRO A 393 11.16 4.01 2.46
C PRO A 393 12.06 2.76 2.55
N ALA A 394 12.66 2.37 1.43
CA ALA A 394 13.69 1.33 1.42
C ALA A 394 14.99 1.77 2.12
N ASP A 395 15.80 0.80 2.55
CA ASP A 395 17.15 1.04 3.07
C ASP A 395 18.17 1.13 1.93
N TYR A 396 18.71 2.34 1.73
CA TYR A 396 19.73 2.63 0.72
C TYR A 396 21.17 2.58 1.24
N THR A 397 21.41 2.17 2.48
CA THR A 397 22.75 2.19 3.10
C THR A 397 23.81 1.47 2.23
N ARG A 398 23.45 0.34 1.62
CA ARG A 398 24.35 -0.40 0.72
C ARG A 398 24.59 0.32 -0.60
N VAL A 399 23.56 0.94 -1.16
CA VAL A 399 23.67 1.76 -2.38
C VAL A 399 24.60 2.95 -2.11
N ASP A 400 24.41 3.64 -0.98
CA ASP A 400 25.22 4.79 -0.58
C ASP A 400 26.70 4.42 -0.41
N ALA A 401 26.98 3.28 0.22
CA ALA A 401 28.34 2.75 0.35
C ALA A 401 28.96 2.41 -1.02
N ALA A 402 28.18 1.82 -1.95
CA ALA A 402 28.64 1.50 -3.30
C ALA A 402 28.93 2.77 -4.12
N ILE A 403 28.06 3.78 -4.04
CA ILE A 403 28.29 5.10 -4.67
C ILE A 403 29.54 5.77 -4.09
N GLN A 404 29.75 5.70 -2.78
CA GLN A 404 30.95 6.23 -2.15
C GLN A 404 32.21 5.54 -2.68
N GLN A 405 32.19 4.23 -2.89
CA GLN A 405 33.29 3.49 -3.50
C GLN A 405 33.53 3.93 -4.95
N ALA A 406 32.47 4.06 -5.76
CA ALA A 406 32.58 4.57 -7.13
C ALA A 406 33.24 5.96 -7.17
N ASN A 407 32.81 6.87 -6.28
CA ASN A 407 33.31 8.24 -6.21
C ASN A 407 34.77 8.35 -5.73
N ALA A 408 35.28 7.34 -5.03
CA ALA A 408 36.68 7.29 -4.63
C ALA A 408 37.63 6.92 -5.79
N LEU A 409 37.09 6.43 -6.91
CA LEU A 409 37.87 6.05 -8.08
C LEU A 409 38.06 7.24 -9.02
N ARG A 410 39.26 7.34 -9.61
CA ARG A 410 39.54 8.32 -10.66
C ARG A 410 39.29 7.69 -12.02
N ALA A 411 38.19 8.07 -12.68
CA ALA A 411 37.80 7.54 -13.99
C ALA A 411 38.92 7.57 -15.05
N ALA A 412 39.82 8.56 -15.00
CA ALA A 412 40.95 8.67 -15.93
C ALA A 412 41.95 7.50 -15.86
N ASP A 413 41.97 6.74 -14.76
CA ASP A 413 42.86 5.59 -14.54
C ASP A 413 42.37 4.31 -15.20
N TYR A 414 41.14 4.29 -15.69
CA TYR A 414 40.47 3.11 -16.24
C TYR A 414 40.20 3.27 -17.74
N THR A 415 40.21 2.16 -18.47
CA THR A 415 39.99 2.13 -19.93
C THR A 415 38.58 2.59 -20.29
N ASP A 416 37.58 2.18 -19.50
CA ASP A 416 36.19 2.59 -19.58
C ASP A 416 35.59 2.70 -18.17
N PHE A 417 34.78 3.74 -17.94
CA PHE A 417 34.07 4.01 -16.68
C PHE A 417 32.55 4.22 -16.92
N SER A 418 32.09 3.99 -18.14
CA SER A 418 30.71 4.23 -18.57
C SER A 418 29.72 3.36 -17.80
N ALA A 419 30.04 2.09 -17.57
CA ALA A 419 29.19 1.15 -16.84
C ALA A 419 28.95 1.59 -15.38
N VAL A 420 29.99 2.05 -14.67
CA VAL A 420 29.85 2.58 -13.30
C VAL A 420 28.98 3.83 -13.30
N THR A 421 29.21 4.73 -14.25
CA THR A 421 28.41 5.96 -14.40
C THR A 421 26.94 5.63 -14.66
N ALA A 422 26.67 4.67 -15.55
CA ALA A 422 25.33 4.21 -15.86
C ALA A 422 24.65 3.58 -14.64
N ALA A 423 25.34 2.70 -13.91
CA ALA A 423 24.80 2.05 -12.71
C ALA A 423 24.46 3.05 -11.60
N VAL A 424 25.32 4.05 -11.34
CA VAL A 424 25.05 5.12 -10.36
C VAL A 424 23.87 5.98 -10.79
N ASN A 425 23.77 6.33 -12.08
CA ASN A 425 22.67 7.13 -12.60
C ASN A 425 21.33 6.37 -12.64
N ALA A 426 21.37 5.04 -12.65
CA ALA A 426 20.19 4.18 -12.63
C ALA A 426 19.59 4.00 -11.23
N VAL A 427 20.21 4.54 -10.18
CA VAL A 427 19.69 4.45 -8.81
C VAL A 427 18.38 5.22 -8.70
N ASP A 428 17.28 4.50 -8.48
CA ASP A 428 15.99 5.04 -8.14
C ASP A 428 15.86 5.17 -6.62
N ARG A 429 15.64 6.39 -6.11
CA ARG A 429 15.51 6.70 -4.66
C ARG A 429 14.06 6.71 -4.16
N THR A 430 13.12 6.31 -5.00
CA THR A 430 11.68 6.34 -4.70
C THR A 430 11.14 4.98 -4.24
N LYS A 431 11.99 3.96 -4.14
CA LYS A 431 11.57 2.60 -3.78
C LYS A 431 11.15 2.51 -2.33
N SER A 432 10.13 1.68 -2.12
CA SER A 432 9.64 1.33 -0.79
C SER A 432 10.33 0.11 -0.21
N LYS A 433 10.12 -0.13 1.08
CA LYS A 433 10.63 -1.30 1.79
C LYS A 433 10.14 -2.62 1.16
N ALA A 434 8.93 -2.64 0.60
CA ALA A 434 8.43 -3.78 -0.18
C ALA A 434 9.30 -4.09 -1.42
N GLN A 435 10.05 -3.11 -1.94
CA GLN A 435 10.95 -3.24 -3.10
C GLN A 435 12.42 -3.31 -2.70
N GLN A 436 12.74 -3.70 -1.46
CA GLN A 436 14.11 -3.75 -0.96
C GLN A 436 15.05 -4.60 -1.83
N ALA A 437 14.55 -5.69 -2.42
CA ALA A 437 15.32 -6.54 -3.33
C ALA A 437 15.80 -5.77 -4.57
N GLU A 438 14.98 -4.85 -5.12
CA GLU A 438 15.38 -3.98 -6.24
C GLU A 438 16.49 -3.02 -5.80
N VAL A 439 16.40 -2.46 -4.59
CA VAL A 439 17.44 -1.56 -4.01
C VAL A 439 18.75 -2.30 -3.77
N ASP A 440 18.67 -3.53 -3.27
CA ASP A 440 19.82 -4.40 -3.10
C ASP A 440 20.48 -4.75 -4.45
N ALA A 441 19.67 -4.96 -5.49
CA ALA A 441 20.15 -5.19 -6.85
C ALA A 441 20.85 -3.95 -7.45
N MET A 442 20.35 -2.74 -7.18
CA MET A 442 21.04 -1.50 -7.57
C MET A 442 22.43 -1.39 -6.93
N ALA A 443 22.55 -1.70 -5.63
CA ALA A 443 23.84 -1.70 -4.94
C ALA A 443 24.79 -2.74 -5.57
N GLN A 444 24.27 -3.94 -5.84
CA GLN A 444 25.04 -5.01 -6.48
C GLN A 444 25.54 -4.60 -7.87
N ALA A 445 24.69 -3.98 -8.69
CA ALA A 445 25.06 -3.52 -10.04
C ALA A 445 26.21 -2.51 -10.02
N ILE A 446 26.21 -1.57 -9.06
CA ILE A 446 27.32 -0.61 -8.89
C ILE A 446 28.61 -1.34 -8.52
N LEU A 447 28.56 -2.26 -7.56
CA LEU A 447 29.73 -3.01 -7.10
C LEU A 447 30.31 -3.91 -8.20
N GLU A 448 29.46 -4.55 -9.00
CA GLU A 448 29.88 -5.35 -10.16
C GLU A 448 30.52 -4.50 -11.26
N ALA A 449 29.94 -3.33 -11.56
CA ALA A 449 30.52 -2.39 -12.51
C ALA A 449 31.89 -1.89 -12.05
N ILE A 450 32.07 -1.63 -10.75
CA ILE A 450 33.37 -1.29 -10.15
C ILE A 450 34.36 -2.46 -10.29
N ALA A 451 33.93 -3.69 -9.99
CA ALA A 451 34.78 -4.88 -10.04
C ALA A 451 35.25 -5.21 -11.48
N ALA A 452 34.47 -4.85 -12.49
CA ALA A 452 34.78 -5.05 -13.90
C ALA A 452 35.74 -4.00 -14.49
N LEU A 453 36.14 -2.97 -13.73
CA LEU A 453 37.01 -1.91 -14.22
C LEU A 453 38.43 -2.41 -14.56
N GLU A 454 38.89 -2.11 -15.77
CA GLU A 454 40.26 -2.40 -16.20
C GLU A 454 41.13 -1.13 -16.16
N LYS A 455 42.26 -1.18 -15.46
CA LYS A 455 43.20 -0.04 -15.41
C LYS A 455 43.88 0.18 -16.76
N LYS A 456 44.10 1.45 -17.12
CA LYS A 456 44.90 1.80 -18.29
C LYS A 456 46.33 1.25 -18.15
N PRO A 457 46.96 0.83 -19.27
CA PRO A 457 48.36 0.43 -19.26
C PRO A 457 49.25 1.56 -18.74
N ALA A 458 50.24 1.21 -17.91
CA ALA A 458 51.24 2.18 -17.48
C ALA A 458 51.98 2.75 -18.70
N PRO A 459 52.28 4.07 -18.75
CA PRO A 459 53.08 4.63 -19.83
C PRO A 459 54.41 3.89 -19.91
N ALA A 460 54.79 3.47 -21.12
CA ALA A 460 56.05 2.77 -21.35
C ALA A 460 57.23 3.57 -20.78
N PRO A 461 58.25 2.93 -20.18
CA PRO A 461 59.41 3.64 -19.65
C PRO A 461 59.99 4.55 -20.74
N ALA A 462 60.21 5.82 -20.42
CA ALA A 462 60.87 6.74 -21.34
C ALA A 462 62.20 6.09 -21.80
N PRO A 463 62.48 6.07 -23.11
CA PRO A 463 63.76 5.54 -23.59
C PRO A 463 64.88 6.28 -22.88
N ALA A 464 65.83 5.51 -22.33
CA ALA A 464 66.97 6.04 -21.59
C ALA A 464 67.64 7.15 -22.43
N PRO A 465 68.06 8.28 -21.80
CA PRO A 465 68.79 9.30 -22.51
C PRO A 465 69.99 8.65 -23.19
N ALA A 466 70.11 8.83 -24.51
CA ALA A 466 71.30 8.41 -25.23
C ALA A 466 72.49 9.18 -24.65
N ASP A 467 73.40 8.46 -23.99
CA ASP A 467 74.67 9.01 -23.51
C ASP A 467 75.38 9.72 -24.66
N GLY A 468 75.74 10.97 -24.39
CA GLY A 468 76.24 11.89 -25.39
C GLY A 468 77.70 11.65 -25.82
N ALA A 469 78.01 12.39 -26.88
CA ALA A 469 79.25 13.13 -27.11
C ALA A 469 80.44 12.44 -27.80
N GLY A 470 80.82 13.08 -28.91
CA GLY A 470 82.20 13.18 -29.40
C GLY A 470 82.35 12.62 -30.82
N GLN A 471 82.82 13.34 -31.84
CA GLN A 471 83.58 14.59 -31.89
C GLN A 471 83.38 15.23 -33.26
N LYS A 472 83.10 16.54 -33.30
CA LYS A 472 83.42 17.37 -34.46
C LYS A 472 84.94 17.59 -34.45
N GLN A 473 85.66 16.99 -35.39
CA GLN A 473 87.01 17.45 -35.73
C GLN A 473 86.93 18.56 -36.78
N ASN A 474 87.63 19.65 -36.48
CA ASN A 474 87.76 20.85 -37.30
C ASN A 474 88.63 20.59 -38.55
N PRO A 475 88.42 21.34 -39.64
CA PRO A 475 89.20 21.21 -40.87
C PRO A 475 90.46 22.09 -40.85
N LYS A 476 91.60 21.56 -41.32
CA LYS A 476 92.76 22.38 -41.76
C LYS A 476 93.52 21.75 -42.94
N THR A 477 93.39 22.44 -44.08
CA THR A 477 94.42 22.94 -45.04
C THR A 477 95.39 22.01 -45.79
N GLY A 478 95.35 22.13 -47.13
CA GLY A 478 96.48 22.13 -48.11
C GLY A 478 97.22 20.80 -48.32
N VAL A 479 97.54 20.33 -49.53
CA VAL A 479 97.87 20.91 -50.85
C VAL A 479 97.35 19.99 -51.94
#